data_AF-A0A969JNJ2-F1
#
_entry.id   AF-A0A969JNJ2-F1
#
_cell.length_a   1.000
_cell.length_b   1.000
_cell.length_c   1.000
_cell.angle_alpha   90.00
_cell.angle_beta   90.00
_cell.angle_gamma   90.00
#
_symmetry.space_group_name_H-M   'P 1'
#
loop_
_entity.id
_entity.type
_entity.pdbx_description
1 polymer ?
#
loop_
_entity_poly.entity_id
_entity_poly.type
_entity_poly.pdbx_seq_one_letter_code
_entity_poly.pdbx_strand_id
1 'polypeptide(L)'
;MGTRQQSFNDQWIVTGTASGINRHGVEYSMEIIKPLVYKRRCVFELKIVLPVEGTKVFTSEGKEVIIDFGDGECDNLVTVTVNGLSREIEVGNRN
;
A
#
# COMPACT_ATOMS: atom_id res chain seq x y z
N MET A 1 -4.94 14.66 1.31
CA MET A 1 -3.66 15.28 1.73
C MET A 1 -3.02 14.36 2.76
N GLY A 2 -1.92 13.69 2.42
CA GLY A 2 -1.17 12.85 3.37
C GLY A 2 -0.02 13.65 3.98
N THR A 3 0.11 13.63 5.30
CA THR A 3 1.21 14.29 6.01
C THR A 3 2.40 13.35 6.11
N ARG A 4 3.54 13.71 5.52
CA ARG A 4 4.82 13.02 5.73
C ARG A 4 5.37 13.42 7.10
N GLN A 5 5.17 12.58 8.13
CA GLN A 5 5.72 12.84 9.46
C GLN A 5 7.23 12.52 9.47
N GLN A 6 8.05 13.48 9.91
CA GLN A 6 9.50 13.52 9.68
C GLN A 6 10.31 12.54 10.55
N SER A 7 10.91 11.53 9.92
CA SER A 7 12.35 11.23 9.80
C SER A 7 13.33 11.51 10.97
N PHE A 8 13.01 11.17 12.22
CA PHE A 8 14.04 10.84 13.22
C PHE A 8 14.30 9.33 13.34
N ASN A 9 13.38 8.53 12.83
CA ASN A 9 13.49 7.07 12.77
C ASN A 9 13.83 6.65 11.34
N ASP A 10 14.50 5.51 11.16
CA ASP A 10 14.76 4.86 9.86
C ASP A 10 13.48 4.39 9.13
N GLN A 11 12.34 5.02 9.41
CA GLN A 11 11.04 4.75 8.84
C GLN A 11 10.28 6.05 8.55
N TRP A 12 9.39 6.00 7.56
CA TRP A 12 8.38 7.02 7.35
C TRP A 12 7.00 6.38 7.27
N ILE A 13 6.00 7.11 7.75
CA ILE A 13 4.62 6.63 7.84
C ILE A 13 3.78 7.49 6.90
N VAL A 14 2.88 6.83 6.17
CA VAL A 14 1.93 7.48 5.27
C VAL A 14 0.52 7.13 5.72
N THR A 15 -0.29 8.17 5.90
CA THR A 15 -1.74 8.08 6.17
C THR A 15 -2.49 8.99 5.22
N GLY A 16 -3.80 8.76 5.11
CA GLY A 16 -4.72 9.66 4.44
C GLY A 16 -5.57 8.98 3.38
N THR A 17 -6.22 9.83 2.60
CA THR A 17 -7.16 9.46 1.56
C THR A 17 -6.78 10.08 0.23
N ALA A 18 -7.24 9.47 -0.86
CA ALA A 18 -7.18 10.00 -2.20
C ALA A 18 -8.49 9.74 -2.93
N SER A 19 -8.83 10.60 -3.88
CA SER A 19 -9.97 10.41 -4.77
C SER A 19 -9.69 11.09 -6.11
N GLY A 20 -10.33 10.64 -7.17
CA GLY A 20 -10.19 11.25 -8.48
C GLY A 20 -11.00 10.54 -9.55
N ILE A 21 -10.82 11.01 -10.79
CA ILE A 21 -11.39 10.42 -11.99
C ILE A 21 -10.24 9.92 -12.85
N ASN A 22 -10.27 8.66 -13.28
CA ASN A 22 -9.24 8.11 -14.15
C ASN A 22 -9.46 8.55 -15.62
N ARG A 23 -8.53 8.20 -16.53
CA ARG A 23 -8.61 8.59 -17.95
C ARG A 23 -9.85 8.07 -18.70
N HIS A 24 -10.58 7.12 -18.12
CA HIS A 24 -11.80 6.53 -18.67
C HIS A 24 -13.07 7.19 -18.11
N GLY A 25 -12.95 8.26 -17.31
CA GLY A 25 -14.10 8.93 -16.70
C GLY A 25 -14.66 8.22 -15.47
N VAL A 26 -13.94 7.23 -14.94
CA VAL A 26 -14.37 6.43 -13.79
C VAL A 26 -13.83 7.04 -12.49
N GLU A 27 -14.74 7.31 -11.57
CA GLU A 27 -14.42 7.74 -10.21
C GLU A 27 -13.76 6.61 -9.42
N TYR A 28 -12.73 6.98 -8.65
CA TYR A 28 -12.08 6.11 -7.70
C TYR A 28 -11.82 6.84 -6.39
N SER A 29 -11.74 6.07 -5.30
CA SER A 29 -11.30 6.53 -3.99
C SER A 29 -10.30 5.54 -3.40
N MET A 30 -9.49 6.03 -2.46
CA MET A 30 -8.54 5.25 -1.70
C MET A 30 -8.48 5.79 -0.27
N GLU A 31 -8.43 4.88 0.70
CA GLU A 31 -8.24 5.18 2.10
C GLU A 31 -7.17 4.27 2.71
N ILE A 32 -6.24 4.86 3.45
CA ILE A 32 -5.29 4.12 4.28
C ILE A 32 -5.95 3.85 5.63
N ILE A 33 -6.49 2.65 5.82
CA ILE A 33 -7.21 2.23 7.04
C ILE A 33 -6.28 1.78 8.17
N LYS A 34 -5.06 1.34 7.83
CA LYS A 34 -3.94 1.18 8.77
C LYS A 34 -2.72 1.90 8.20
N PRO A 35 -2.01 2.74 8.98
CA PRO A 35 -0.89 3.53 8.48
C PRO A 35 0.12 2.70 7.70
N LEU A 36 0.52 3.18 6.52
CA LEU A 36 1.53 2.50 5.72
C LEU A 36 2.91 2.82 6.27
N VAL A 37 3.64 1.81 6.71
CA VAL A 37 4.99 1.96 7.27
C VAL A 37 6.01 1.56 6.24
N TYR A 38 6.96 2.44 5.99
CA TYR A 38 8.11 2.18 5.15
C TYR A 38 9.38 2.23 5.99
N LYS A 39 10.26 1.24 5.84
CA LYS A 39 11.55 1.19 6.54
C LYS A 39 12.69 1.37 5.53
N ARG A 40 13.59 2.31 5.79
CA ARG A 40 14.75 2.62 4.94
C ARG A 40 15.63 1.39 4.70
N ARG A 41 15.83 0.55 5.72
CA ARG A 41 16.58 -0.71 5.61
C ARG A 41 15.99 -1.66 4.55
N CYS A 42 14.66 -1.83 4.54
CA CYS A 42 14.01 -2.76 3.63
C CYS A 42 14.11 -2.28 2.17
N VAL A 43 14.13 -0.96 1.93
CA VAL A 43 14.42 -0.41 0.60
C VAL A 43 15.81 -0.80 0.12
N PHE A 44 16.80 -0.79 1.02
CA PHE A 44 18.17 -1.20 0.68
C PHE A 44 18.31 -2.71 0.51
N GLU A 45 17.60 -3.52 1.30
CA GLU A 45 17.62 -4.98 1.25
C GLU A 45 16.90 -5.50 -0.01
N LEU A 46 15.66 -5.07 -0.24
CA LEU A 46 14.79 -5.56 -1.32
C LEU A 46 14.95 -4.79 -2.63
N LYS A 47 15.66 -3.66 -2.63
CA LYS A 47 15.82 -2.75 -3.79
C LYS A 47 14.50 -2.23 -4.38
N ILE A 48 13.44 -2.19 -3.57
CA ILE A 48 12.11 -1.66 -3.91
C ILE A 48 11.59 -0.75 -2.81
N VAL A 49 10.84 0.30 -3.17
CA VAL A 49 10.14 1.17 -2.20
C VAL A 49 8.73 0.65 -1.99
N LEU A 50 8.57 -0.26 -1.03
CA LEU A 50 7.31 -0.91 -0.67
C LEU A 50 7.02 -0.65 0.83
N PRO A 51 5.77 -0.36 1.23
CA PRO A 51 5.41 -0.46 2.64
C PRO A 51 5.59 -1.91 3.11
N VAL A 52 6.03 -2.08 4.34
CA VAL A 52 6.19 -3.39 4.99
C VAL A 52 5.08 -3.68 6.00
N GLU A 53 4.22 -2.69 6.24
CA GLU A 53 3.11 -2.79 7.18
C GLU A 53 2.00 -1.82 6.75
N GLY A 54 0.77 -2.18 7.09
CA GLY A 54 -0.39 -1.33 6.92
C GLY A 54 -1.35 -1.87 5.88
N THR A 55 -2.49 -1.20 5.76
CA THR A 55 -3.58 -1.66 4.91
C THR A 55 -4.23 -0.45 4.27
N LYS A 56 -4.44 -0.52 2.95
CA LYS A 56 -5.24 0.46 2.22
C LYS A 56 -6.39 -0.20 1.47
N VAL A 57 -7.47 0.53 1.35
CA VAL A 57 -8.66 0.15 0.59
C VAL A 57 -8.74 1.04 -0.64
N PHE A 58 -8.89 0.44 -1.80
CA PHE A 58 -9.11 1.12 -3.07
C PHE A 58 -10.50 0.74 -3.59
N THR A 59 -11.30 1.75 -3.95
CA THR A 59 -12.64 1.55 -4.47
C THR A 59 -12.73 2.18 -5.85
N SER A 60 -13.25 1.42 -6.82
CA SER A 60 -13.50 1.90 -8.19
C SER A 60 -14.67 1.11 -8.79
N GLU A 61 -15.63 1.81 -9.41
CA GLU A 61 -16.84 1.18 -9.99
C GLU A 61 -17.60 0.24 -9.02
N GLY A 62 -17.65 0.60 -7.73
CA GLY A 62 -18.29 -0.22 -6.70
C GLY A 62 -17.54 -1.51 -6.33
N LYS A 63 -16.34 -1.74 -6.90
CA LYS A 63 -15.45 -2.84 -6.49
C LYS A 63 -14.47 -2.35 -5.45
N GLU A 64 -14.30 -3.15 -4.42
CA GLU A 64 -13.33 -2.93 -3.36
C GLU A 64 -12.11 -3.83 -3.54
N VAL A 65 -10.93 -3.23 -3.42
CA VAL A 65 -9.64 -3.91 -3.41
C VAL A 65 -8.93 -3.54 -2.11
N ILE A 66 -8.69 -4.52 -1.25
CA ILE A 66 -7.94 -4.35 -0.01
C ILE A 66 -6.51 -4.82 -0.29
N ILE A 67 -5.53 -4.00 0.10
CA ILE A 67 -4.12 -4.32 -0.01
C ILE A 67 -3.52 -4.25 1.39
N ASP A 68 -3.12 -5.40 1.93
CA ASP A 68 -2.40 -5.55 3.19
C ASP A 68 -0.91 -5.79 2.90
N PHE A 69 -0.06 -4.96 3.51
CA PHE A 69 1.39 -4.94 3.31
C PHE A 69 2.17 -5.76 4.33
N GLY A 70 1.49 -6.46 5.24
CA GLY A 70 2.15 -7.34 6.21
C GLY A 70 2.31 -6.71 7.59
N ASP A 71 3.26 -7.24 8.35
CA ASP A 71 3.44 -7.01 9.79
C ASP A 71 4.72 -6.24 10.14
N GLY A 72 5.48 -5.81 9.13
CA GLY A 72 6.69 -5.02 9.26
C GLY A 72 7.98 -5.77 8.93
N GLU A 73 7.93 -7.05 8.57
CA GLU A 73 9.09 -7.79 8.06
C GLU A 73 9.60 -7.21 6.73
N CYS A 74 10.92 -7.32 6.49
CA CYS A 74 11.50 -6.86 5.22
C CYS A 74 11.34 -7.94 4.14
N ASP A 75 10.10 -8.19 3.72
CA ASP A 75 9.79 -8.96 2.54
C ASP A 75 9.02 -8.11 1.51
N ASN A 76 8.81 -8.67 0.32
CA ASN A 76 8.08 -8.07 -0.78
C ASN A 76 6.73 -8.76 -1.00
N LEU A 77 6.14 -9.37 0.03
CA LEU A 77 4.86 -10.04 -0.04
C LEU A 77 3.73 -9.07 0.31
N VAL A 78 2.67 -9.08 -0.50
CA VAL A 78 1.46 -8.31 -0.22
C VAL A 78 0.24 -9.21 -0.38
N THR A 79 -0.72 -9.07 0.52
CA THR A 79 -2.01 -9.74 0.39
C THR A 79 -3.01 -8.80 -0.27
N VAL A 80 -3.52 -9.22 -1.44
CA VAL A 80 -4.56 -8.49 -2.17
C VAL A 80 -5.86 -9.25 -2.07
N THR A 81 -6.90 -8.60 -1.56
CA THR A 81 -8.26 -9.12 -1.47
C THR A 81 -9.16 -8.39 -2.46
N VAL A 82 -9.83 -9.15 -3.32
CA VAL A 82 -10.84 -8.63 -4.26
C VAL A 82 -12.10 -9.48 -4.12
N ASN A 83 -13.24 -8.84 -3.87
CA ASN A 83 -14.53 -9.53 -3.68
C ASN A 83 -14.46 -10.67 -2.63
N GLY A 84 -13.73 -10.45 -1.53
CA GLY A 84 -13.55 -11.44 -0.45
C GLY A 84 -12.56 -12.56 -0.75
N LEU A 85 -11.96 -12.62 -1.94
CA LEU A 85 -10.93 -13.59 -2.30
C LEU A 85 -9.54 -12.97 -2.15
N SER A 86 -8.71 -13.56 -1.28
CA SER A 86 -7.35 -13.09 -1.00
C SER A 86 -6.31 -13.90 -1.77
N ARG A 87 -5.26 -13.22 -2.24
CA ARG A 87 -4.04 -13.82 -2.79
C ARG A 87 -2.82 -13.07 -2.29
N GLU A 88 -1.80 -13.81 -1.90
CA GLU A 88 -0.47 -13.27 -1.65
C GLU A 88 0.28 -13.12 -2.97
N ILE A 89 0.96 -11.99 -3.14
CA ILE A 89 1.70 -11.64 -4.35
C ILE A 89 3.08 -11.14 -3.93
N GLU A 90 4.11 -11.64 -4.61
CA GLU A 90 5.46 -11.11 -4.48
C GLU A 90 5.66 -9.91 -5.44
N VAL A 91 5.92 -8.73 -4.87
CA VAL A 91 6.10 -7.49 -5.62
C VAL A 91 7.56 -7.38 -6.08
N GLY A 92 7.75 -7.30 -7.40
CA GLY A 92 9.09 -7.21 -8.01
C GLY A 92 9.38 -8.34 -9.01
N ASN A 93 8.52 -9.34 -9.11
CA ASN A 93 8.67 -10.38 -10.13
C ASN A 93 8.21 -9.85 -11.50
N ARG A 94 9.18 -9.44 -12.33
CA ARG A 94 9.00 -9.32 -13.78
C ARG A 94 9.15 -10.73 -14.37
N ASN A 95 8.04 -11.45 -14.50
CA ASN A 95 7.94 -12.54 -15.47
C ASN A 95 7.40 -11.99 -16.79
#